data_AF-A0A961IS78-F1
#
_entry.id   AF-A0A961IS78-F1
#
_cell.length_a   1.000
_cell.length_b   1.000
_cell.length_c   1.000
_cell.angle_alpha   90.00
_cell.angle_beta   90.00
_cell.angle_gamma   90.00
#
_symmetry.space_group_name_H-M   'P 1'
#
loop_
_entity.id
_entity.type
_entity.pdbx_description
1 polymer ?
#
loop_
_entity_poly.entity_id
_entity_poly.type
_entity_poly.pdbx_seq_one_letter_code
_entity_poly.pdbx_strand_id
1 'polypeptide(L)'
;TAAGAVAEALLADRLLLLTDVSGVKDASGAVVTELLAHQVREMTADGTIAGGMIPKTETAVHAVENGVRAVVILDGRVPNACLLELFTAHGAGSLIRSG
;
A
#
# COMPACT_ATOMS: atom_id res chain seq x y z
N THR A 1 1.70 -11.86 5.69
CA THR A 1 1.47 -11.61 7.13
C THR A 1 -0.01 -11.80 7.46
N ALA A 2 -0.42 -11.79 8.74
CA ALA A 2 -1.80 -12.13 9.14
C ALA A 2 -2.89 -11.33 8.40
N ALA A 3 -2.77 -10.00 8.31
CA ALA A 3 -3.74 -9.16 7.62
C ALA A 3 -3.83 -9.46 6.11
N GLY A 4 -2.67 -9.67 5.46
CA GLY A 4 -2.62 -10.08 4.05
C GLY A 4 -3.32 -11.43 3.82
N ALA A 5 -2.99 -12.44 4.62
CA ALA A 5 -3.58 -13.78 4.49
C ALA A 5 -5.11 -13.77 4.68
N VAL A 6 -5.63 -12.96 5.62
CA VAL A 6 -7.08 -12.80 5.81
C VAL A 6 -7.71 -12.12 4.59
N ALA A 7 -7.09 -11.05 4.07
CA ALA A 7 -7.60 -10.36 2.90
C ALA A 7 -7.62 -11.24 1.65
N GLU A 8 -6.56 -12.05 1.44
CA GLU A 8 -6.45 -13.03 0.37
C GLU A 8 -7.54 -14.11 0.48
N ALA A 9 -7.70 -14.71 1.66
CA ALA A 9 -8.72 -15.74 1.89
C ALA A 9 -10.15 -15.24 1.65
N LEU A 10 -10.39 -13.93 1.81
CA LEU A 10 -11.68 -13.29 1.58
C LEU A 10 -11.83 -12.69 0.17
N LEU A 11 -10.79 -12.72 -0.66
CA LEU A 11 -10.72 -11.98 -1.94
C LEU A 11 -11.15 -10.52 -1.76
N ALA A 12 -10.59 -9.88 -0.74
CA ALA A 12 -11.04 -8.57 -0.30
C ALA A 12 -10.90 -7.51 -1.41
N ASP A 13 -11.89 -6.62 -1.47
CA ASP A 13 -11.88 -5.46 -2.38
C ASP A 13 -10.78 -4.43 -2.03
N ARG A 14 -10.45 -4.33 -0.74
CA ARG A 14 -9.46 -3.42 -0.19
C ARG A 14 -8.81 -4.02 1.06
N LEU A 15 -7.49 -3.95 1.14
CA LEU A 15 -6.72 -4.10 2.37
C LEU A 15 -6.11 -2.75 2.75
N LEU A 16 -6.40 -2.24 3.95
CA LEU A 16 -5.86 -0.98 4.47
C LEU A 16 -4.75 -1.29 5.48
N LEU A 17 -3.53 -0.87 5.18
CA LEU A 17 -2.37 -0.98 6.06
C LEU A 17 -2.08 0.38 6.70
N LEU A 18 -2.56 0.55 7.94
CA LEU A 18 -2.33 1.77 8.71
C LEU A 18 -0.91 1.77 9.30
N THR A 19 -0.16 2.82 9.02
CA THR A 19 1.23 3.00 9.49
C THR A 19 1.42 4.41 10.08
N ASP A 20 2.63 4.69 10.57
CA ASP A 20 3.08 5.99 11.09
C ASP A 20 3.76 6.88 10.01
N VAL A 21 3.59 6.56 8.73
CA VAL A 21 4.11 7.32 7.58
C VAL A 21 3.00 7.56 6.56
N SER A 22 3.15 8.61 5.75
CA SER A 22 2.12 9.08 4.81
C SER A 22 1.82 8.15 3.62
N GLY A 23 2.66 7.14 3.38
CA GLY A 23 2.57 6.26 2.22
C GLY A 23 3.96 5.82 1.75
N VAL A 24 4.02 5.21 0.57
CA VAL A 24 5.27 4.93 -0.15
C VAL A 24 5.78 6.25 -0.73
N LYS A 25 7.06 6.54 -0.49
CA LYS A 25 7.72 7.74 -1.01
C LYS A 25 8.65 7.39 -2.16
N ASP A 26 8.73 8.27 -3.16
CA ASP A 26 9.74 8.20 -4.20
C ASP A 26 11.10 8.74 -3.71
N ALA A 27 12.10 8.71 -4.58
CA ALA A 27 13.44 9.21 -4.30
C ALA A 27 13.49 10.73 -3.98
N SER A 28 12.46 11.50 -4.37
CA SER A 28 12.32 12.92 -4.02
C SER A 28 11.70 13.12 -2.62
N GLY A 29 11.19 12.06 -2.01
CA GLY A 29 10.48 12.08 -0.74
C GLY A 29 8.98 12.39 -0.87
N ALA A 30 8.45 12.51 -2.09
CA ALA A 30 7.04 12.72 -2.37
C ALA A 30 6.27 11.39 -2.27
N VAL A 31 5.03 11.44 -1.76
CA VAL A 31 4.18 10.25 -1.70
C VAL A 31 3.72 9.88 -3.10
N VAL A 32 3.94 8.63 -3.48
CA VAL A 32 3.41 8.06 -4.72
C VAL A 32 1.98 7.59 -4.44
N THR A 33 0.99 8.26 -5.03
CA THR A 33 -0.43 7.99 -4.73
C THR A 33 -0.93 6.67 -5.30
N GLU A 34 -0.35 6.22 -6.41
CA GLU A 34 -0.70 4.93 -7.03
C GLU A 34 0.55 4.22 -7.57
N LEU A 35 0.64 2.92 -7.30
CA LEU A 35 1.75 2.04 -7.66
C LEU A 35 1.22 0.72 -8.20
N LEU A 36 1.86 0.22 -9.24
CA LEU A 36 1.71 -1.15 -9.69
C LEU A 36 2.72 -2.06 -8.98
N ALA A 37 2.38 -3.33 -8.83
CA ALA A 37 3.23 -4.32 -8.15
C ALA A 37 4.64 -4.40 -8.73
N HIS A 38 4.81 -4.21 -10.05
CA HIS A 38 6.14 -4.18 -10.68
C HIS A 38 6.93 -2.93 -10.27
N GLN A 39 6.29 -1.76 -10.16
CA GLN A 39 6.95 -0.52 -9.73
C GLN A 39 7.43 -0.64 -8.28
N VAL A 40 6.66 -1.30 -7.42
CA VAL A 40 7.08 -1.60 -6.04
C VAL A 40 8.37 -2.43 -6.03
N ARG A 41 8.47 -3.44 -6.90
CA ARG A 41 9.68 -4.27 -7.02
C ARG A 41 10.88 -3.47 -7.53
N GLU A 42 10.67 -2.64 -8.54
CA GLU A 42 11.70 -1.75 -9.09
C GLU A 42 12.23 -0.78 -8.02
N MET A 43 11.32 -0.11 -7.31
CA MET A 43 11.66 0.82 -6.22
C MET A 43 12.30 0.11 -5.02
N THR A 44 12.04 -1.19 -4.82
CA THR A 44 12.74 -1.97 -3.79
C THR A 44 14.15 -2.34 -4.26
N ALA A 45 14.31 -2.70 -5.53
CA ALA A 45 15.59 -3.06 -6.12
C ALA A 45 16.54 -1.87 -6.26
N ASP A 46 16.03 -0.68 -6.56
CA ASP A 46 16.82 0.56 -6.64
C ASP A 46 17.12 1.20 -5.28
N GLY A 47 16.54 0.67 -4.20
CA GLY A 47 16.75 1.13 -2.82
C GLY A 47 15.87 2.28 -2.36
N THR A 48 14.95 2.78 -3.20
CA THR A 48 13.96 3.81 -2.82
C THR A 48 13.04 3.32 -1.69
N ILE A 49 12.53 2.09 -1.79
CA ILE A 49 11.79 1.41 -0.73
C ILE A 49 12.80 0.66 0.15
N ALA A 50 12.93 1.11 1.40
CA ALA A 50 13.90 0.56 2.34
C ALA A 50 13.34 0.32 3.74
N GLY A 51 14.09 -0.44 4.54
CA GLY A 51 13.81 -0.68 5.95
C GLY A 51 12.43 -1.30 6.20
N GLY A 52 11.71 -0.77 7.19
CA GLY A 52 10.40 -1.29 7.59
C GLY A 52 9.28 -1.11 6.55
N MET A 53 9.53 -0.44 5.42
CA MET A 53 8.57 -0.33 4.31
C MET A 53 8.58 -1.57 3.40
N ILE A 54 9.72 -2.28 3.30
CA ILE A 54 9.85 -3.52 2.52
C ILE A 54 8.78 -4.56 2.92
N PRO A 55 8.66 -4.98 4.19
CA PRO A 55 7.67 -6.01 4.54
C PRO A 55 6.20 -5.55 4.36
N LYS A 56 5.93 -4.23 4.38
CA LYS A 56 4.59 -3.69 4.14
C LYS A 56 4.23 -3.76 2.66
N THR A 57 5.16 -3.35 1.81
CA THR A 57 5.00 -3.36 0.36
C THR A 57 5.06 -4.78 -0.22
N GLU A 58 5.86 -5.68 0.35
CA GLU A 58 5.82 -7.11 0.03
C GLU A 58 4.46 -7.75 0.40
N THR A 59 3.92 -7.44 1.58
CA THR A 59 2.56 -7.88 1.96
C THR A 59 1.53 -7.36 0.95
N ALA A 60 1.67 -6.10 0.52
CA ALA A 60 0.77 -5.50 -0.45
C ALA A 60 0.84 -6.17 -1.82
N VAL A 61 2.05 -6.37 -2.35
CA VAL A 61 2.30 -7.06 -3.62
C VAL A 61 1.76 -8.48 -3.58
N HIS A 62 2.08 -9.24 -2.54
CA HIS A 62 1.59 -10.60 -2.39
C HIS A 62 0.05 -10.65 -2.35
N ALA A 63 -0.59 -9.76 -1.58
CA ALA A 63 -2.04 -9.72 -1.49
C ALA A 63 -2.72 -9.43 -2.84
N VAL A 64 -2.22 -8.44 -3.59
CA VAL A 64 -2.84 -8.09 -4.89
C VAL A 64 -2.61 -9.15 -5.95
N GLU A 65 -1.49 -9.87 -5.90
CA GLU A 65 -1.21 -11.00 -6.80
C GLU A 65 -2.04 -12.24 -6.48
N ASN A 66 -2.57 -12.33 -5.25
CA ASN A 66 -3.43 -13.42 -4.78
C ASN A 66 -4.91 -13.03 -4.70
N GLY A 67 -5.35 -12.03 -5.46
CA GLY A 67 -6.77 -11.75 -5.70
C GLY A 67 -7.38 -10.61 -4.86
N VAL A 68 -6.61 -9.94 -4.01
CA VAL A 68 -7.06 -8.70 -3.36
C VAL A 68 -7.06 -7.58 -4.40
N ARG A 69 -8.19 -6.88 -4.59
CA ARG A 69 -8.34 -5.90 -5.69
C ARG A 69 -7.39 -4.71 -5.57
N ALA A 70 -7.09 -4.25 -4.35
CA ALA A 70 -6.00 -3.29 -4.10
C ALA A 70 -5.63 -3.26 -2.61
N VAL A 71 -4.42 -2.81 -2.33
CA VAL A 71 -3.91 -2.57 -0.97
C VAL A 71 -3.56 -1.10 -0.84
N VAL A 72 -3.88 -0.47 0.29
CA VAL A 72 -3.53 0.92 0.56
C VAL A 72 -2.58 0.98 1.75
N ILE A 73 -1.49 1.73 1.63
CA ILE A 73 -0.62 2.11 2.75
C ILE A 73 -0.88 3.57 3.08
N LEU A 74 -1.35 3.86 4.30
CA LEU A 74 -1.76 5.21 4.72
C LEU A 74 -1.37 5.53 6.17
N ASP A 75 -1.29 6.82 6.52
CA ASP A 75 -0.99 7.27 7.88
C ASP A 75 -2.22 7.11 8.80
N GLY A 76 -2.15 6.14 9.71
CA GLY A 76 -3.23 5.84 10.66
C GLY A 76 -3.41 6.89 11.76
N ARG A 77 -2.50 7.87 11.88
CA ARG A 77 -2.61 8.97 12.86
C ARG A 77 -3.46 10.12 12.35
N VAL A 78 -3.68 10.20 11.04
CA VAL A 78 -4.54 11.22 10.43
C VAL A 78 -5.99 10.94 10.84
N PRO A 79 -6.71 11.92 11.43
CA PRO A 79 -8.11 11.74 11.77
C PRO A 79 -8.92 11.35 10.53
N ASN A 80 -9.73 10.30 10.68
CA ASN A 80 -10.58 9.77 9.60
C ASN A 80 -9.80 9.26 8.37
N ALA A 81 -8.54 8.83 8.52
CA ALA A 81 -7.69 8.33 7.42
C ALA A 81 -8.42 7.32 6.51
N CYS A 82 -9.11 6.33 7.08
CA CYS A 82 -9.87 5.34 6.30
C CYS A 82 -11.03 5.95 5.51
N LEU A 83 -11.73 6.96 6.06
CA LEU A 83 -12.83 7.63 5.34
C LEU A 83 -12.28 8.51 4.23
N LEU A 84 -11.19 9.23 4.47
CA LEU A 84 -10.51 10.04 3.45
C LEU A 84 -10.05 9.16 2.28
N GLU A 85 -9.47 7.99 2.57
CA GLU A 85 -9.07 7.04 1.54
C GLU A 85 -10.25 6.54 0.71
N LEU A 86 -11.36 6.16 1.36
CA LEU A 86 -12.49 5.51 0.68
C LEU A 86 -13.42 6.49 -0.04
N PHE A 87 -13.49 7.74 0.40
CA PHE A 87 -14.49 8.72 -0.06
C PHE A 87 -13.88 9.96 -0.74
N THR A 88 -12.59 9.96 -1.07
CA THR A 88 -11.97 11.05 -1.84
C THR A 88 -11.24 10.53 -3.07
N ALA A 89 -11.17 11.36 -4.12
CA ALA A 89 -10.58 10.96 -5.40
C ALA A 89 -9.05 10.78 -5.35
N HIS A 90 -8.37 11.53 -4.48
CA HIS A 90 -6.91 11.50 -4.36
C HIS A 90 -6.42 10.50 -3.29
N GLY A 91 -7.32 9.92 -2.49
CA GLY A 91 -6.95 9.05 -1.37
C GLY A 91 -6.17 9.76 -0.27
N ALA A 92 -5.69 8.99 0.71
CA ALA A 92 -4.91 9.47 1.85
C ALA A 92 -3.52 8.82 1.98
N GLY A 93 -3.11 8.04 0.97
CA GLY A 93 -1.84 7.32 0.98
C GLY A 93 -1.45 6.78 -0.39
N SER A 94 -0.83 5.60 -0.39
CA SER A 94 -0.38 4.91 -1.61
C SER A 94 -1.26 3.70 -1.89
N LEU A 95 -1.95 3.72 -3.03
CA LEU A 95 -2.74 2.61 -3.56
C LEU A 95 -1.84 1.68 -4.39
N ILE A 96 -1.81 0.39 -4.05
CA ILE A 96 -1.05 -0.64 -4.76
C ILE A 96 -2.00 -1.60 -5.46
N ARG A 97 -1.74 -1.87 -6.74
CA ARG A 97 -2.52 -2.81 -7.60
C ARG A 97 -1.60 -3.79 -8.31
N SER A 98 -2.16 -4.91 -8.77
CA SER A 98 -1.43 -5.90 -9.57
C SER A 98 -1.09 -5.39 -10.98
N GLY A 99 -2.04 -4.71 -11.63
CA GLY A 99 -1.99 -4.22 -13.01
C GLY A 99 -3.25 -3.45 -13.39
#